data_AF-A0A7C6AYH3-F1
#
_entry.id   AF-A0A7C6AYH3-F1
#
_cell.length_a   1.000
_cell.length_b   1.000
_cell.length_c   1.000
_cell.angle_alpha   90.00
_cell.angle_beta   90.00
_cell.angle_gamma   90.00
#
_symmetry.space_group_name_H-M   'P 1'
#
loop_
_entity.id
_entity.type
_entity.pdbx_description
1 polymer ?
#
loop_
_entity_poly.entity_id
_entity_poly.type
_entity_poly.pdbx_seq_one_letter_code
_entity_poly.pdbx_strand_id
1 'polypeptide(L)'
;MRRARSATFVVACLLLIFSLKISPESLANAAELNGEAYAGHPFGVAKIDLPITPEILPGPLGIEGILIKEANGRIHYPVTATSAVGGFFAELVGSQPRATIYFLFRGNAPLEIELLARRPIRLILNPQSDPRRFNRLLTAWWREYAQPPGLFESKPDYPPLVMQYLRLMLAQRLGLRPPNPSSESWEAWFREQLGLTLSSEPIRMKMMEARFFNPGVLAGPPDQPLPAPWDNGQPVLPEIPPDVPVEAIASHVPVECLYLRFGNFRNFLWLQDTLARWGGDLQNLVALRSLNYEMSRRLEEQLVLRQSALSRLFGETVVADVAIIGYDLHFHEGASFGLLFQAKNNLLFQTNLLQQRKERLAQGDVREEKLTILDHPVSYLTSADGSVRSYYVADGDFHLVTTSRRLVERFLEAGRGKKPLGQSAEFRFARSLFPLDRPDTA
;
A
#
# COMPACT_ATOMS: atom_id res chain seq x y z
N MET A 1 100.70 0.76 -13.70
CA MET A 1 101.02 -0.45 -12.89
C MET A 1 99.98 -1.54 -13.16
N ARG A 2 100.39 -2.81 -12.99
CA ARG A 2 99.58 -4.05 -12.82
C ARG A 2 98.20 -3.82 -12.15
N ARG A 3 97.10 -4.56 -12.34
CA ARG A 3 96.65 -5.76 -13.10
C ARG A 3 95.09 -5.79 -12.96
N ALA A 4 94.25 -6.55 -13.68
CA ALA A 4 94.23 -7.14 -15.04
C ALA A 4 92.88 -7.91 -15.24
N ARG A 5 92.50 -8.23 -16.50
CA ARG A 5 91.37 -9.12 -16.93
C ARG A 5 89.93 -8.55 -16.78
N SER A 6 88.96 -8.82 -17.67
CA SER A 6 88.98 -9.64 -18.91
C SER A 6 87.76 -9.42 -19.84
N ALA A 7 88.01 -9.59 -21.15
CA ALA A 7 87.14 -10.16 -22.19
C ALA A 7 85.70 -9.62 -22.44
N THR A 8 85.62 -8.83 -23.51
CA THR A 8 84.64 -8.90 -24.62
C THR A 8 83.62 -10.05 -24.61
N PHE A 9 82.33 -9.71 -24.78
CA PHE A 9 81.44 -10.41 -25.72
C PHE A 9 80.33 -9.47 -26.24
N VAL A 10 80.02 -9.55 -27.52
CA VAL A 10 78.96 -8.76 -28.18
C VAL A 10 77.72 -9.65 -28.33
N VAL A 11 76.59 -9.25 -27.74
CA VAL A 11 75.25 -9.71 -28.11
C VAL A 11 74.27 -8.53 -28.02
N ALA A 12 73.39 -8.39 -29.01
CA ALA A 12 72.48 -7.27 -29.15
C ALA A 12 71.09 -7.52 -28.54
N CYS A 13 70.34 -6.43 -28.35
CA CYS A 13 68.87 -6.35 -28.29
C CYS A 13 68.11 -7.31 -27.37
N LEU A 14 67.76 -6.82 -26.16
CA LEU A 14 66.35 -6.71 -25.69
C LEU A 14 66.32 -6.06 -24.29
N LEU A 15 66.20 -4.73 -24.24
CA LEU A 15 65.91 -4.04 -22.98
C LEU A 15 64.40 -4.06 -22.72
N LEU A 16 64.01 -4.86 -21.75
CA LEU A 16 62.63 -5.05 -21.32
C LEU A 16 62.20 -3.84 -20.46
N ILE A 17 61.79 -2.75 -21.13
CA ILE A 17 61.21 -1.59 -20.46
C ILE A 17 59.86 -2.00 -19.87
N PHE A 18 59.83 -2.22 -18.55
CA PHE A 18 58.62 -2.36 -17.76
C PHE A 18 57.84 -1.03 -17.79
N SER A 19 57.11 -0.83 -18.87
CA SER A 19 56.14 0.25 -18.99
C SER A 19 54.88 -0.19 -18.26
N LEU A 20 54.64 0.39 -17.07
CA LEU A 20 53.30 0.42 -16.50
C LEU A 20 52.43 1.23 -17.46
N LYS A 21 51.81 0.53 -18.42
CA LYS A 21 50.69 1.05 -19.19
C LYS A 21 49.54 1.26 -18.22
N ILE A 22 49.41 2.49 -17.72
CA ILE A 22 48.14 2.98 -17.22
C ILE A 22 47.20 2.94 -18.42
N SER A 23 46.29 1.97 -18.44
CA SER A 23 45.32 1.81 -19.52
C SER A 23 44.49 3.08 -19.67
N PRO A 24 44.32 3.65 -20.88
CA PRO A 24 43.46 4.83 -21.09
C PRO A 24 41.95 4.52 -20.96
N GLU A 25 41.58 3.30 -20.58
CA GLU A 25 40.21 2.82 -20.43
C GLU A 25 39.46 3.40 -19.20
N SER A 26 40.12 4.15 -18.32
CA SER A 26 39.47 4.78 -17.15
C SER A 26 38.94 6.20 -17.38
N LEU A 27 39.18 6.79 -18.55
CA LEU A 27 38.79 8.18 -18.86
C LEU A 27 37.63 8.30 -19.87
N ALA A 28 37.15 7.20 -20.43
CA ALA A 28 36.12 7.17 -21.46
C ALA A 28 34.79 6.56 -20.97
N ASN A 29 34.19 7.18 -19.94
CA ASN A 29 32.72 7.16 -19.72
C ASN A 29 32.23 8.18 -18.67
N ALA A 30 33.00 9.26 -18.42
CA ALA A 30 32.58 10.38 -17.58
C ALA A 30 31.65 11.35 -18.34
N ALA A 31 30.57 10.83 -18.89
CA ALA A 31 29.59 11.60 -19.67
C ALA A 31 28.76 12.52 -18.75
N GLU A 32 29.23 13.77 -18.61
CA GLU A 32 28.51 14.93 -18.07
C GLU A 32 27.66 14.69 -16.80
N LEU A 33 28.26 14.12 -15.75
CA LEU A 33 27.72 14.27 -14.41
C LEU A 33 28.04 15.68 -13.91
N ASN A 34 27.01 16.54 -13.90
CA ASN A 34 27.11 17.88 -13.33
C ASN A 34 26.50 17.88 -11.94
N GLY A 35 27.11 18.60 -11.00
CA GLY A 35 26.57 18.73 -9.65
C GLY A 35 26.95 20.06 -9.02
N GLU A 36 26.00 20.65 -8.31
CA GLU A 36 26.19 21.90 -7.58
C GLU A 36 25.77 21.70 -6.12
N ALA A 37 26.52 22.31 -5.20
CA ALA A 37 26.28 22.26 -3.77
C ALA A 37 26.45 23.66 -3.20
N TYR A 38 25.48 24.12 -2.42
CA TYR A 38 25.52 25.41 -1.74
C TYR A 38 25.41 25.22 -0.23
N ALA A 39 26.36 25.79 0.51
CA ALA A 39 26.43 25.72 1.97
C ALA A 39 25.30 26.52 2.62
N GLY A 40 24.80 26.03 3.77
CA GLY A 40 23.70 26.65 4.49
C GLY A 40 23.57 26.12 5.92
N HIS A 41 22.73 26.77 6.72
CA HIS A 41 22.48 26.41 8.12
C HIS A 41 20.96 26.27 8.34
N PRO A 42 20.45 25.19 8.96
CA PRO A 42 21.18 24.04 9.51
C PRO A 42 21.64 23.02 8.46
N PHE A 43 21.25 23.18 7.19
CA PHE A 43 21.64 22.31 6.08
C PHE A 43 22.10 23.15 4.87
N GLY A 44 23.09 22.64 4.15
CA GLY A 44 23.32 22.98 2.74
C GLY A 44 22.35 22.20 1.83
N VAL A 45 22.25 22.62 0.57
CA VAL A 45 21.46 21.94 -0.47
C VAL A 45 22.30 21.69 -1.72
N ALA A 46 22.14 20.51 -2.31
CA ALA A 46 22.87 20.10 -3.50
C ALA A 46 21.99 19.36 -4.49
N LYS A 47 22.46 19.26 -5.74
CA LYS A 47 21.90 18.38 -6.76
C LYS A 47 23.00 17.70 -7.58
N ILE A 48 22.65 16.58 -8.21
CA ILE A 48 23.46 15.89 -9.22
C ILE A 48 22.57 15.55 -10.41
N ASP A 49 22.95 16.02 -11.60
CA ASP A 49 22.26 15.75 -12.86
C ASP A 49 22.91 14.56 -13.59
N LEU A 50 22.18 13.47 -13.78
CA LEU A 50 22.66 12.22 -14.40
C LEU A 50 21.87 11.85 -15.68
N PRO A 51 22.54 11.33 -16.73
CA PRO A 51 21.85 10.80 -17.90
C PRO A 51 21.17 9.46 -17.58
N ILE A 52 19.94 9.27 -18.05
CA ILE A 52 19.18 8.03 -17.86
C ILE A 52 19.51 7.07 -19.00
N THR A 53 20.48 6.17 -18.78
CA THR A 53 20.87 5.14 -19.75
C THR A 53 20.77 3.72 -19.18
N PRO A 54 20.49 2.67 -19.99
CA PRO A 54 20.46 1.28 -19.55
C PRO A 54 21.79 0.74 -18.97
N GLU A 55 22.88 1.47 -19.17
CA GLU A 55 24.20 1.15 -18.61
C GLU A 55 24.35 1.64 -17.16
N ILE A 56 23.66 2.71 -16.80
CA ILE A 56 23.68 3.32 -15.45
C ILE A 56 22.58 2.70 -14.57
N LEU A 57 21.37 2.50 -15.12
CA LEU A 57 20.24 2.02 -14.34
C LEU A 57 20.43 0.57 -13.84
N PRO A 58 20.28 0.28 -12.53
CA PRO A 58 20.19 -1.08 -12.02
C PRO A 58 18.86 -1.75 -12.42
N GLY A 59 18.91 -2.77 -13.27
CA GLY A 59 17.76 -3.67 -13.46
C GLY A 59 17.61 -4.60 -12.24
N PRO A 60 16.38 -4.88 -11.74
CA PRO A 60 15.07 -4.47 -12.28
C PRO A 60 14.52 -3.13 -11.75
N LEU A 61 15.19 -2.49 -10.78
CA LEU A 61 14.67 -1.34 -10.03
C LEU A 61 14.69 0.00 -10.80
N GLY A 62 15.33 0.04 -11.97
CA GLY A 62 15.39 1.24 -12.80
C GLY A 62 16.04 2.41 -12.05
N ILE A 63 15.40 3.57 -12.08
CA ILE A 63 15.93 4.80 -11.46
C ILE A 63 15.79 4.82 -9.94
N GLU A 64 14.80 4.12 -9.38
CA GLU A 64 14.57 4.02 -7.94
C GLU A 64 15.66 3.21 -7.23
N GLY A 65 16.35 2.33 -7.98
CA GLY A 65 17.50 1.58 -7.46
C GLY A 65 18.79 2.40 -7.31
N ILE A 66 18.84 3.67 -7.73
CA ILE A 66 20.03 4.50 -7.56
C ILE A 66 20.11 5.02 -6.12
N LEU A 67 21.02 4.47 -5.33
CA LEU A 67 21.29 4.94 -3.97
C LEU A 67 22.44 5.93 -3.95
N ILE A 68 22.30 7.01 -3.16
CA ILE A 68 23.35 7.99 -2.92
C ILE A 68 23.96 7.80 -1.53
N LYS A 69 25.29 7.77 -1.45
CA LYS A 69 26.06 7.73 -0.19
C LYS A 69 27.12 8.83 -0.17
N GLU A 70 27.44 9.33 1.02
CA GLU A 70 28.60 10.20 1.26
C GLU A 70 29.45 9.58 2.37
N ALA A 71 30.78 9.71 2.26
CA ALA A 71 31.74 8.99 3.10
C ALA A 71 31.54 9.18 4.62
N ASN A 72 30.99 10.32 5.05
CA ASN A 72 30.79 10.69 6.45
C ASN A 72 29.29 10.71 6.85
N GLY A 73 28.39 10.18 6.00
CA GLY A 73 26.95 10.13 6.27
C GLY A 73 26.26 11.50 6.32
N ARG A 74 26.81 12.53 5.68
CA ARG A 74 26.32 13.92 5.77
C ARG A 74 25.16 14.26 4.84
N ILE A 75 24.74 13.33 3.98
CA ILE A 75 23.60 13.49 3.06
C ILE A 75 22.28 13.10 3.76
N HIS A 76 21.25 13.92 3.57
CA HIS A 76 19.93 13.75 4.17
C HIS A 76 18.82 14.08 3.16
N TYR A 77 17.67 13.42 3.31
CA TYR A 77 16.45 13.68 2.53
C TYR A 77 16.66 13.72 1.00
N PRO A 78 17.30 12.69 0.40
CA PRO A 78 17.44 12.62 -1.04
C PRO A 78 16.07 12.45 -1.72
N VAL A 79 15.91 13.05 -2.89
CA VAL A 79 14.78 12.86 -3.80
C VAL A 79 15.29 12.88 -5.23
N THR A 80 14.79 11.97 -6.07
CA THR A 80 15.14 11.90 -7.48
C THR A 80 13.98 12.44 -8.30
N ALA A 81 14.24 13.51 -9.07
CA ALA A 81 13.30 14.02 -10.05
C ALA A 81 13.66 13.47 -11.44
N THR A 82 12.69 12.88 -12.11
CA THR A 82 12.75 12.57 -13.54
C THR A 82 12.12 13.71 -14.33
N SER A 83 12.72 14.08 -15.47
CA SER A 83 12.03 14.98 -16.39
C SER A 83 10.81 14.28 -16.98
N ALA A 84 9.61 14.68 -16.54
CA ALA A 84 8.33 14.22 -17.07
C ALA A 84 8.07 14.79 -18.48
N VAL A 85 8.97 14.50 -19.43
CA VAL A 85 8.69 14.62 -20.85
C VAL A 85 7.86 13.40 -21.22
N GLY A 86 6.55 13.58 -21.34
CA GLY A 86 5.66 12.52 -21.86
C GLY A 86 6.25 11.98 -23.16
N GLY A 87 6.35 10.65 -23.28
CA GLY A 87 7.28 9.96 -24.19
C GLY A 87 7.18 10.32 -25.68
N PHE A 88 6.16 11.06 -26.08
CA PHE A 88 5.92 11.57 -27.43
C PHE A 88 6.81 12.77 -27.83
N PHE A 89 7.30 13.59 -26.87
CA PHE A 89 8.05 14.82 -27.19
C PHE A 89 9.58 14.68 -27.11
N ALA A 90 10.10 13.73 -26.32
CA ALA A 90 11.56 13.52 -26.19
C ALA A 90 12.18 13.05 -27.52
N GLU A 91 11.45 12.21 -28.25
CA GLU A 91 11.85 11.67 -29.57
C GLU A 91 11.93 12.76 -30.64
N LEU A 92 11.11 13.82 -30.53
CA LEU A 92 11.04 14.92 -31.50
C LEU A 92 12.17 15.95 -31.36
N VAL A 93 12.81 16.02 -30.18
CA VAL A 93 13.84 17.02 -29.84
C VAL A 93 15.24 16.40 -29.73
N GLY A 94 15.35 15.07 -29.70
CA GLY A 94 16.64 14.36 -29.61
C GLY A 94 17.36 14.53 -28.26
N SER A 95 16.68 15.09 -27.25
CA SER A 95 17.24 15.28 -25.91
C SER A 95 17.22 13.98 -25.12
N GLN A 96 18.39 13.48 -24.73
CA GLN A 96 18.45 12.30 -23.85
C GLN A 96 17.75 12.60 -22.51
N PRO A 97 16.94 11.66 -21.98
CA PRO A 97 16.28 11.85 -20.70
C PRO A 97 17.32 11.95 -19.57
N ARG A 98 17.17 12.97 -18.72
CA ARG A 98 18.03 13.19 -17.55
C ARG A 98 17.20 13.09 -16.27
N ALA A 99 17.87 12.69 -15.20
CA ALA A 99 17.36 12.74 -13.85
C ALA A 99 18.22 13.67 -12.99
N THR A 100 17.60 14.26 -11.97
CA THR A 100 18.29 15.12 -11.01
C THR A 100 18.03 14.57 -9.61
N ILE A 101 19.10 14.17 -8.92
CA ILE A 101 19.04 13.80 -7.51
C ILE A 101 19.28 15.06 -6.69
N TYR A 102 18.27 15.54 -5.96
CA TYR A 102 18.39 16.63 -4.99
C TYR A 102 18.55 16.07 -3.58
N PHE A 103 19.32 16.75 -2.72
CA PHE A 103 19.46 16.37 -1.31
C PHE A 103 19.89 17.54 -0.44
N LEU A 104 19.64 17.42 0.87
CA LEU A 104 20.22 18.28 1.89
C LEU A 104 21.52 17.68 2.42
N PHE A 105 22.44 18.51 2.92
CA PHE A 105 23.67 18.04 3.56
C PHE A 105 24.10 18.88 4.76
N ARG A 106 25.03 18.38 5.58
CA ARG A 106 25.59 19.10 6.73
C ARG A 106 27.08 19.46 6.55
N GLY A 107 27.45 20.63 7.09
CA GLY A 107 28.82 21.14 7.08
C GLY A 107 29.26 21.70 5.72
N ASN A 108 30.45 22.29 5.67
CA ASN A 108 30.96 23.03 4.51
C ASN A 108 32.14 22.34 3.80
N ALA A 109 32.66 21.23 4.36
CA ALA A 109 33.75 20.47 3.76
C ALA A 109 33.28 19.73 2.48
N PRO A 110 34.16 19.51 1.48
CA PRO A 110 33.86 18.76 0.26
C PRO A 110 33.12 17.45 0.54
N LEU A 111 32.10 17.14 -0.27
CA LEU A 111 31.27 15.94 -0.16
C LEU A 111 31.84 14.88 -1.10
N GLU A 112 32.36 13.78 -0.54
CA GLU A 112 32.81 12.61 -1.30
C GLU A 112 31.62 11.67 -1.50
N ILE A 113 31.04 11.68 -2.71
CA ILE A 113 29.76 11.03 -3.00
C ILE A 113 29.99 9.79 -3.86
N GLU A 114 29.34 8.70 -3.48
CA GLU A 114 29.24 7.47 -4.26
C GLU A 114 27.78 7.21 -4.63
N LEU A 115 27.50 7.20 -5.94
CA LEU A 115 26.23 6.77 -6.52
C LEU A 115 26.31 5.27 -6.80
N LEU A 116 25.50 4.50 -6.09
CA LEU A 116 25.33 3.06 -6.31
C LEU A 116 24.35 2.84 -7.47
N ALA A 117 24.85 3.11 -8.67
CA ALA A 117 24.27 2.71 -9.94
C ALA A 117 24.73 1.28 -10.31
N ARG A 118 24.37 0.79 -11.51
CA ARG A 118 24.80 -0.53 -12.02
C ARG A 118 26.32 -0.73 -12.01
N ARG A 119 27.09 0.36 -12.10
CA ARG A 119 28.48 0.47 -11.67
C ARG A 119 28.57 1.64 -10.67
N PRO A 120 29.30 1.54 -9.55
CA PRO A 120 29.47 2.66 -8.63
C PRO A 120 30.13 3.85 -9.32
N ILE A 121 29.55 5.04 -9.19
CA ILE A 121 30.11 6.28 -9.73
C ILE A 121 30.49 7.20 -8.59
N ARG A 122 31.71 7.75 -8.62
CA ARG A 122 32.25 8.63 -7.58
C ARG A 122 32.42 10.04 -8.09
N LEU A 123 32.02 11.02 -7.28
CA LEU A 123 32.22 12.44 -7.55
C LEU A 123 32.49 13.21 -6.24
N ILE A 124 33.12 14.37 -6.35
CA ILE A 124 33.37 15.27 -5.22
C ILE A 124 32.63 16.57 -5.49
N LEU A 125 31.72 16.96 -4.60
CA LEU A 125 31.07 18.28 -4.65
C LEU A 125 31.72 19.22 -3.64
N ASN A 126 32.10 20.41 -4.09
CA ASN A 126 32.68 21.47 -3.24
C ASN A 126 31.59 22.50 -2.91
N PRO A 127 31.09 22.57 -1.64
CA PRO A 127 30.05 23.52 -1.26
C PRO A 127 30.47 24.98 -1.47
N GLN A 128 29.65 25.74 -2.20
CA GLN A 128 29.85 27.16 -2.46
C GLN A 128 28.95 28.03 -1.59
N SER A 129 29.32 29.30 -1.38
CA SER A 129 28.48 30.29 -0.68
C SER A 129 27.83 31.24 -1.68
N ASP A 130 26.59 30.95 -2.08
CA ASP A 130 25.74 31.83 -2.90
C ASP A 130 24.29 31.76 -2.38
N PRO A 131 23.83 32.75 -1.59
CA PRO A 131 22.48 32.75 -1.02
C PRO A 131 21.36 32.74 -2.07
N ARG A 132 21.59 33.30 -3.27
CA ARG A 132 20.57 33.36 -4.33
C ARG A 132 20.40 31.99 -4.98
N ARG A 133 21.50 31.28 -5.26
CA ARG A 133 21.46 29.92 -5.80
C ARG A 133 21.02 28.91 -4.74
N PHE A 134 21.48 29.04 -3.50
CA PHE A 134 20.98 28.26 -2.36
C PHE A 134 19.44 28.32 -2.27
N ASN A 135 18.84 29.51 -2.22
CA ASN A 135 17.38 29.64 -2.11
C ASN A 135 16.62 29.03 -3.31
N ARG A 136 17.15 29.20 -4.54
CA ARG A 136 16.57 28.57 -5.74
C ARG A 136 16.64 27.04 -5.66
N LEU A 137 17.78 26.50 -5.26
CA LEU A 137 18.01 25.06 -5.22
C LEU A 137 17.24 24.40 -4.06
N LEU A 138 17.11 25.08 -2.93
CA LEU A 138 16.26 24.67 -1.81
C LEU A 138 14.78 24.63 -2.22
N THR A 139 14.31 25.64 -2.98
CA THR A 139 12.95 25.66 -3.52
C THR A 139 12.71 24.52 -4.52
N ALA A 140 13.71 24.21 -5.36
CA ALA A 140 13.64 23.10 -6.29
C ALA A 140 13.58 21.75 -5.55
N TRP A 141 14.54 21.46 -4.66
CA TRP A 141 14.53 20.26 -3.80
C TRP A 141 13.19 20.11 -3.07
N TRP A 142 12.68 21.19 -2.48
CA TRP A 142 11.41 21.16 -1.74
C TRP A 142 10.23 20.81 -2.64
N ARG A 143 10.17 21.40 -3.85
CA ARG A 143 9.10 21.10 -4.82
C ARG A 143 9.03 19.62 -5.14
N GLU A 144 10.17 18.94 -5.32
CA GLU A 144 10.21 17.51 -5.61
C GLU A 144 9.93 16.68 -4.33
N TYR A 145 10.59 16.99 -3.21
CA TYR A 145 10.48 16.25 -1.95
C TYR A 145 9.06 16.31 -1.32
N ALA A 146 8.32 17.39 -1.57
CA ALA A 146 6.99 17.63 -1.03
C ALA A 146 5.84 17.09 -1.90
N GLN A 147 6.08 16.62 -3.13
CA GLN A 147 5.00 16.07 -3.96
C GLN A 147 4.32 14.87 -3.27
N PRO A 148 2.98 14.78 -3.25
CA PRO A 148 2.35 13.50 -2.93
C PRO A 148 2.79 12.47 -3.98
N PRO A 149 3.14 11.23 -3.59
CA PRO A 149 3.48 10.20 -4.55
C PRO A 149 2.27 9.96 -5.47
N GLY A 150 2.50 9.92 -6.78
CA GLY A 150 1.47 9.69 -7.77
C GLY A 150 0.76 8.34 -7.60
N LEU A 151 -0.43 8.21 -8.20
CA LEU A 151 -1.23 6.97 -8.19
C LEU A 151 -0.45 5.73 -8.70
N PHE A 152 0.59 5.94 -9.51
CA PHE A 152 1.41 4.89 -10.13
C PHE A 152 2.88 4.89 -9.65
N GLU A 153 3.24 5.71 -8.67
CA GLU A 153 4.61 5.78 -8.15
C GLU A 153 4.84 4.76 -7.03
N SER A 154 6.09 4.27 -6.95
CA SER A 154 6.55 3.38 -5.89
C SER A 154 6.49 4.10 -4.54
N LYS A 155 5.55 3.70 -3.69
CA LYS A 155 5.35 4.29 -2.36
C LYS A 155 6.39 3.71 -1.40
N PRO A 156 7.08 4.53 -0.59
CA PRO A 156 8.12 4.05 0.30
C PRO A 156 7.59 3.08 1.37
N ASP A 157 8.43 2.14 1.80
CA ASP A 157 8.12 1.09 2.80
C ASP A 157 7.79 1.61 4.22
N TYR A 158 7.77 2.93 4.44
CA TYR A 158 7.50 3.55 5.74
C TYR A 158 6.12 4.24 5.79
N PRO A 159 5.49 4.36 6.98
CA PRO A 159 4.15 4.93 7.11
C PRO A 159 4.03 6.35 6.53
N PRO A 160 2.93 6.69 5.82
CA PRO A 160 2.71 8.05 5.32
C PRO A 160 2.75 9.13 6.41
N LEU A 161 2.35 8.78 7.64
CA LEU A 161 2.47 9.67 8.81
C LEU A 161 3.94 10.09 9.08
N VAL A 162 4.92 9.22 8.83
CA VAL A 162 6.35 9.56 8.96
C VAL A 162 6.76 10.51 7.84
N MET A 163 6.31 10.25 6.60
CA MET A 163 6.58 11.13 5.46
C MET A 163 6.00 12.53 5.70
N GLN A 164 4.73 12.60 6.11
CA GLN A 164 4.04 13.86 6.37
C GLN A 164 4.65 14.59 7.56
N TYR A 165 5.02 13.89 8.63
CA TYR A 165 5.75 14.49 9.75
C TYR A 165 7.08 15.11 9.30
N LEU A 166 7.88 14.37 8.51
CA LEU A 166 9.15 14.88 7.99
C LEU A 166 8.95 16.10 7.10
N ARG A 167 7.94 16.08 6.21
CA ARG A 167 7.59 17.23 5.36
C ARG A 167 7.18 18.44 6.19
N LEU A 168 6.23 18.30 7.11
CA LEU A 168 5.76 19.40 7.95
C LEU A 168 6.88 19.97 8.84
N MET A 169 7.73 19.11 9.41
CA MET A 169 8.90 19.50 10.19
C MET A 169 9.95 20.25 9.36
N LEU A 170 10.28 19.76 8.16
CA LEU A 170 11.21 20.43 7.25
C LEU A 170 10.64 21.74 6.74
N ALA A 171 9.35 21.79 6.41
CA ALA A 171 8.67 23.01 5.98
C ALA A 171 8.72 24.10 7.07
N GLN A 172 8.33 23.76 8.30
CA GLN A 172 8.41 24.68 9.44
C GLN A 172 9.85 25.13 9.71
N ARG A 173 10.81 24.19 9.75
CA ARG A 173 12.21 24.46 10.13
C ARG A 173 12.99 25.26 9.08
N LEU A 174 12.64 25.13 7.81
CA LEU A 174 13.33 25.78 6.68
C LEU A 174 12.54 26.97 6.11
N GLY A 175 11.38 27.33 6.69
CA GLY A 175 10.54 28.44 6.22
C GLY A 175 9.89 28.20 4.87
N LEU A 176 9.62 26.94 4.51
CA LEU A 176 9.04 26.53 3.23
C LEU A 176 7.52 26.41 3.36
N ARG A 177 6.82 26.47 2.22
CA ARG A 177 5.36 26.25 2.19
C ARG A 177 5.04 24.81 2.62
N PRO A 178 3.99 24.57 3.43
CA PRO A 178 3.55 23.21 3.75
C PRO A 178 3.22 22.43 2.46
N PRO A 179 3.40 21.09 2.46
CA PRO A 179 2.96 20.27 1.34
C PRO A 179 1.43 20.36 1.20
N ASN A 180 0.92 20.35 -0.03
CA ASN A 180 -0.52 20.15 -0.21
C ASN A 180 -0.87 18.74 0.31
N PRO A 181 -1.94 18.58 1.12
CA PRO A 181 -2.47 17.25 1.39
C PRO A 181 -2.92 16.62 0.07
N SER A 182 -2.65 15.34 -0.13
CA SER A 182 -3.14 14.60 -1.30
C SER A 182 -4.68 14.61 -1.31
N SER A 183 -5.28 15.40 -2.18
CA SER A 183 -6.73 15.46 -2.39
C SER A 183 -7.27 14.16 -2.99
N GLU A 184 -6.44 13.47 -3.76
CA GLU A 184 -6.74 12.24 -4.49
C GLU A 184 -6.48 10.99 -3.63
N SER A 185 -7.08 10.94 -2.43
CA SER A 185 -7.20 9.67 -1.71
C SER A 185 -8.55 9.02 -2.00
N TRP A 186 -8.58 7.70 -2.16
CA TRP A 186 -9.84 6.96 -2.26
C TRP A 186 -10.74 7.20 -1.05
N GLU A 187 -10.18 7.53 0.11
CA GLU A 187 -10.97 7.89 1.30
C GLU A 187 -11.73 9.22 1.12
N ALA A 188 -11.17 10.18 0.38
CA ALA A 188 -11.91 11.39 0.00
C ALA A 188 -13.11 11.03 -0.88
N TRP A 189 -12.91 10.14 -1.87
CA TRP A 189 -13.98 9.62 -2.72
C TRP A 189 -15.03 8.83 -1.92
N PHE A 190 -14.63 7.93 -1.01
CA PHE A 190 -15.54 7.15 -0.16
C PHE A 190 -16.36 8.05 0.78
N ARG A 191 -15.76 9.09 1.35
CA ARG A 191 -16.45 10.07 2.18
C ARG A 191 -17.41 10.94 1.36
N GLU A 192 -17.04 11.32 0.15
CA GLU A 192 -17.85 12.17 -0.74
C GLU A 192 -19.03 11.40 -1.35
N GLN A 193 -18.80 10.17 -1.82
CA GLN A 193 -19.80 9.37 -2.53
C GLN A 193 -20.67 8.49 -1.60
N LEU A 194 -20.10 7.94 -0.53
CA LEU A 194 -20.81 7.04 0.39
C LEU A 194 -21.04 7.62 1.80
N GLY A 195 -20.51 8.81 2.12
CA GLY A 195 -20.59 9.40 3.46
C GLY A 195 -19.78 8.66 4.55
N LEU A 196 -19.01 7.63 4.18
CA LEU A 196 -18.31 6.77 5.12
C LEU A 196 -16.90 7.31 5.44
N THR A 197 -16.66 7.64 6.71
CA THR A 197 -15.31 7.87 7.24
C THR A 197 -14.65 6.54 7.57
N LEU A 198 -13.97 5.95 6.59
CA LEU A 198 -13.32 4.64 6.73
C LEU A 198 -12.05 4.66 7.59
N SER A 199 -11.41 5.83 7.76
CA SER A 199 -10.21 5.97 8.60
C SER A 199 -10.25 7.25 9.44
N SER A 200 -9.37 7.29 10.44
CA SER A 200 -9.03 8.52 11.19
C SER A 200 -7.80 9.22 10.61
N GLU A 201 -7.14 8.65 9.59
CA GLU A 201 -5.88 9.15 9.04
C GLU A 201 -5.96 10.59 8.54
N PRO A 202 -6.97 11.05 7.77
CA PRO A 202 -7.04 12.45 7.31
C PRO A 202 -7.18 13.44 8.47
N ILE A 203 -7.87 13.05 9.54
CA ILE A 203 -8.00 13.86 10.76
C ILE A 203 -6.63 13.95 11.45
N ARG A 204 -5.92 12.82 11.60
CA ARG A 204 -4.57 12.77 12.19
C ARG A 204 -3.57 13.59 11.37
N MET A 205 -3.65 13.57 10.04
CA MET A 205 -2.83 14.41 9.15
C MET A 205 -3.10 15.91 9.38
N LYS A 206 -4.37 16.34 9.42
CA LYS A 206 -4.73 17.73 9.72
C LYS A 206 -4.33 18.18 11.13
N MET A 207 -4.49 17.31 12.13
CA MET A 207 -4.01 17.57 13.50
C MET A 207 -2.48 17.72 13.54
N MET A 208 -1.74 16.96 12.74
CA MET A 208 -0.29 17.07 12.63
C MET A 208 0.12 18.40 11.99
N GLU A 209 -0.52 18.79 10.89
CA GLU A 209 -0.31 20.09 10.23
C GLU A 209 -0.58 21.26 11.19
N ALA A 210 -1.70 21.21 11.93
CA ALA A 210 -2.03 22.21 12.95
C ALA A 210 -0.96 22.32 14.05
N ARG A 211 -0.35 21.21 14.48
CA ARG A 211 0.76 21.25 15.47
C ARG A 211 1.99 22.02 14.98
N PHE A 212 2.28 21.97 13.68
CA PHE A 212 3.44 22.67 13.10
C PHE A 212 3.15 24.14 12.76
N PHE A 213 1.98 24.45 12.19
CA PHE A 213 1.70 25.78 11.64
C PHE A 213 0.67 26.61 12.41
N ASN A 214 -0.09 25.99 13.33
CA ASN A 214 -1.04 26.69 14.18
C ASN A 214 -1.12 26.09 15.61
N PRO A 215 -0.01 26.09 16.38
CA PRO A 215 0.05 25.44 17.69
C PRO A 215 -0.93 26.03 18.71
N GLY A 216 -1.39 27.28 18.54
CA GLY A 216 -2.38 27.91 19.40
C GLY A 216 -3.74 27.19 19.43
N VAL A 217 -4.15 26.56 18.31
CA VAL A 217 -5.41 25.80 18.20
C VAL A 217 -5.48 24.62 19.16
N LEU A 218 -4.34 24.11 19.63
CA LEU A 218 -4.26 22.96 20.55
C LEU A 218 -3.91 23.35 22.00
N ALA A 219 -3.67 24.64 22.26
CA ALA A 219 -3.31 25.18 23.57
C ALA A 219 -4.36 26.15 24.15
N GLY A 220 -5.34 26.57 23.34
CA GLY A 220 -6.48 27.37 23.80
C GLY A 220 -7.43 26.58 24.72
N PRO A 221 -8.22 27.27 25.55
CA PRO A 221 -9.37 26.64 26.21
C PRO A 221 -10.35 26.13 25.13
N PRO A 222 -11.15 25.09 25.41
CA PRO A 222 -12.19 24.64 24.49
C PRO A 222 -13.24 25.75 24.33
N ASP A 223 -13.21 26.42 23.18
CA ASP A 223 -14.01 27.58 22.81
C ASP A 223 -15.15 27.25 21.83
N GLN A 224 -15.09 26.06 21.22
CA GLN A 224 -16.15 25.54 20.36
C GLN A 224 -17.29 24.93 21.19
N PRO A 225 -18.56 25.11 20.79
CA PRO A 225 -19.65 24.39 21.40
C PRO A 225 -19.46 22.89 21.20
N LEU A 226 -19.96 22.09 22.14
CA LEU A 226 -20.07 20.65 21.92
C LEU A 226 -20.90 20.41 20.64
N PRO A 227 -20.55 19.40 19.81
CA PRO A 227 -21.41 18.97 18.73
C PRO A 227 -22.84 18.73 19.25
N ALA A 228 -23.83 18.97 18.40
CA ALA A 228 -25.20 18.60 18.72
C ALA A 228 -25.22 17.12 19.18
N PRO A 229 -25.96 16.78 20.25
CA PRO A 229 -26.05 15.40 20.70
C PRO A 229 -26.51 14.53 19.55
N TRP A 230 -25.93 13.33 19.43
CA TRP A 230 -26.35 12.38 18.41
C TRP A 230 -27.87 12.16 18.50
N ASP A 231 -28.57 12.31 17.38
CA ASP A 231 -30.00 12.06 17.35
C ASP A 231 -30.24 10.55 17.49
N ASN A 232 -30.70 10.16 18.68
CA ASN A 232 -31.07 8.78 19.00
C ASN A 232 -32.52 8.48 18.62
N GLY A 233 -33.23 9.42 17.99
CA GLY A 233 -34.52 9.18 17.37
C GLY A 233 -34.43 8.08 16.32
N GLN A 234 -35.43 7.19 16.30
CA GLN A 234 -35.56 6.26 15.19
C GLN A 234 -35.91 7.05 13.92
N PRO A 235 -35.19 6.87 12.80
CA PRO A 235 -35.51 7.57 11.57
C PRO A 235 -36.92 7.16 11.10
N VAL A 236 -37.76 8.15 10.80
CA VAL A 236 -39.07 7.89 10.22
C VAL A 236 -38.87 7.41 8.79
N LEU A 237 -39.02 6.09 8.59
CA LEU A 237 -38.97 5.50 7.26
C LEU A 237 -40.19 5.97 6.44
N PRO A 238 -40.01 6.33 5.16
CA PRO A 238 -41.11 6.51 4.22
C PRO A 238 -41.96 5.25 4.07
N GLU A 239 -43.14 5.37 3.46
CA GLU A 239 -43.99 4.22 3.15
C GLU A 239 -43.24 3.23 2.23
N ILE A 240 -43.10 1.99 2.71
CA ILE A 240 -42.37 0.92 2.02
C ILE A 240 -43.38 0.11 1.20
N PRO A 241 -43.18 -0.07 -0.13
CA PRO A 241 -44.05 -0.93 -0.91
C PRO A 241 -44.14 -2.35 -0.32
N PRO A 242 -45.30 -3.03 -0.36
CA PRO A 242 -45.43 -4.37 0.18
C PRO A 242 -44.50 -5.37 -0.52
N ASP A 243 -44.43 -5.31 -1.85
CA ASP A 243 -43.79 -6.32 -2.70
C ASP A 243 -42.35 -5.96 -3.12
N VAL A 244 -41.59 -5.27 -2.25
CA VAL A 244 -40.16 -5.02 -2.53
C VAL A 244 -39.40 -6.35 -2.61
N PRO A 245 -38.75 -6.69 -3.74
CA PRO A 245 -37.99 -7.92 -3.87
C PRO A 245 -36.71 -7.85 -3.03
N VAL A 246 -36.44 -8.92 -2.28
CA VAL A 246 -35.28 -9.07 -1.41
C VAL A 246 -34.54 -10.36 -1.79
N GLU A 247 -33.22 -10.30 -1.77
CA GLU A 247 -32.34 -11.43 -2.07
C GLU A 247 -32.41 -12.53 -1.00
N ALA A 248 -32.46 -13.79 -1.43
CA ALA A 248 -32.59 -14.93 -0.53
C ALA A 248 -31.45 -15.01 0.51
N ILE A 249 -30.23 -14.65 0.12
CA ILE A 249 -29.05 -14.59 1.00
C ILE A 249 -29.23 -13.63 2.19
N ALA A 250 -30.02 -12.54 2.06
CA ALA A 250 -30.30 -11.62 3.17
C ALA A 250 -31.21 -12.21 4.26
N SER A 251 -31.85 -13.37 4.03
CA SER A 251 -32.61 -14.08 5.07
C SER A 251 -31.72 -14.73 6.13
N HIS A 252 -30.42 -14.93 5.85
CA HIS A 252 -29.46 -15.54 6.78
C HIS A 252 -28.45 -14.53 7.34
N VAL A 253 -28.58 -13.25 7.00
CA VAL A 253 -27.76 -12.17 7.53
C VAL A 253 -28.44 -11.62 8.79
N PRO A 254 -27.76 -11.54 9.96
CA PRO A 254 -28.31 -10.87 11.13
C PRO A 254 -28.54 -9.38 10.85
N VAL A 255 -29.65 -8.80 11.29
CA VAL A 255 -29.96 -7.37 11.05
C VAL A 255 -28.90 -6.42 11.60
N GLU A 256 -28.16 -6.83 12.63
CA GLU A 256 -27.10 -6.04 13.25
C GLU A 256 -25.72 -6.15 12.56
N CYS A 257 -25.61 -6.92 11.46
CA CYS A 257 -24.37 -7.07 10.72
C CYS A 257 -24.22 -6.05 9.58
N LEU A 258 -22.99 -5.63 9.32
CA LEU A 258 -22.62 -5.07 8.03
C LEU A 258 -22.88 -6.12 6.93
N TYR A 259 -23.30 -5.66 5.76
CA TYR A 259 -23.66 -6.53 4.64
C TYR A 259 -23.10 -5.99 3.33
N LEU A 260 -22.03 -6.61 2.83
CA LEU A 260 -21.44 -6.32 1.53
C LEU A 260 -21.72 -7.49 0.59
N ARG A 261 -22.71 -7.32 -0.29
CA ARG A 261 -23.18 -8.34 -1.23
C ARG A 261 -22.53 -8.17 -2.61
N PHE A 262 -22.23 -9.28 -3.27
CA PHE A 262 -21.65 -9.30 -4.62
C PHE A 262 -22.67 -9.59 -5.73
N GLY A 263 -23.83 -10.18 -5.41
CA GLY A 263 -24.91 -10.48 -6.35
C GLY A 263 -24.66 -11.75 -7.16
N ASN A 264 -23.38 -12.02 -7.48
CA ASN A 264 -22.92 -13.27 -8.06
C ASN A 264 -21.44 -13.53 -7.70
N PHE A 265 -20.96 -14.75 -7.97
CA PHE A 265 -19.58 -15.15 -7.68
C PHE A 265 -18.52 -14.49 -8.57
N ARG A 266 -18.87 -14.12 -9.82
CA ARG A 266 -17.95 -13.45 -10.75
C ARG A 266 -17.58 -12.05 -10.24
N ASN A 267 -18.54 -11.30 -9.70
CA ASN A 267 -18.31 -9.98 -9.11
C ASN A 267 -17.38 -10.04 -7.89
N PHE A 268 -17.51 -11.08 -7.07
CA PHE A 268 -16.62 -11.35 -5.95
C PHE A 268 -15.18 -11.62 -6.41
N LEU A 269 -15.00 -12.51 -7.39
CA LEU A 269 -13.69 -12.79 -7.99
C LEU A 269 -13.10 -11.56 -8.70
N TRP A 270 -13.92 -10.80 -9.44
CA TRP A 270 -13.50 -9.55 -10.08
C TRP A 270 -12.97 -8.56 -9.06
N LEU A 271 -13.66 -8.37 -7.93
CA LEU A 271 -13.15 -7.50 -6.87
C LEU A 271 -11.82 -8.03 -6.36
N GLN A 272 -11.71 -9.32 -5.99
CA GLN A 272 -10.45 -9.89 -5.49
C GLN A 272 -9.27 -9.71 -6.47
N ASP A 273 -9.47 -10.01 -7.75
CA ASP A 273 -8.46 -9.81 -8.80
C ASP A 273 -8.09 -8.33 -8.98
N THR A 274 -9.08 -7.44 -8.86
CA THR A 274 -8.89 -5.99 -8.92
C THR A 274 -8.06 -5.51 -7.72
N LEU A 275 -8.36 -5.98 -6.51
CA LEU A 275 -7.59 -5.67 -5.29
C LEU A 275 -6.15 -6.21 -5.36
N ALA A 276 -5.96 -7.40 -5.92
CA ALA A 276 -4.64 -8.00 -6.10
C ALA A 276 -3.79 -7.23 -7.13
N ARG A 277 -4.39 -6.80 -8.26
CA ARG A 277 -3.73 -5.97 -9.28
C ARG A 277 -3.45 -4.56 -8.80
N TRP A 278 -4.28 -4.00 -7.92
CA TRP A 278 -4.17 -2.63 -7.39
C TRP A 278 -3.59 -2.60 -5.97
N GLY A 279 -2.72 -3.58 -5.64
CA GLY A 279 -2.22 -3.90 -4.30
C GLY A 279 -1.41 -2.82 -3.56
N GLY A 280 -1.38 -1.58 -4.06
CA GLY A 280 -0.81 -0.42 -3.38
C GLY A 280 -1.83 0.53 -2.74
N ASP A 281 -3.11 0.53 -3.16
CA ASP A 281 -4.08 1.56 -2.73
C ASP A 281 -5.27 1.11 -1.89
N LEU A 282 -5.94 -0.01 -2.20
CA LEU A 282 -7.10 -0.42 -1.38
C LEU A 282 -6.70 -1.02 -0.02
N GLN A 283 -5.48 -1.55 0.10
CA GLN A 283 -4.92 -1.98 1.39
C GLN A 283 -4.84 -0.81 2.39
N ASN A 284 -4.82 0.44 1.91
CA ASN A 284 -4.71 1.64 2.75
C ASN A 284 -6.05 2.12 3.33
N LEU A 285 -7.19 1.64 2.80
CA LEU A 285 -8.52 2.14 3.19
C LEU A 285 -9.00 1.60 4.54
N VAL A 286 -8.42 0.49 5.02
CA VAL A 286 -8.87 -0.20 6.24
C VAL A 286 -7.72 -0.59 7.18
N ALA A 287 -6.49 -0.76 6.68
CA ALA A 287 -5.32 -1.01 7.53
C ALA A 287 -4.60 0.29 7.90
N LEU A 288 -4.53 0.58 9.20
CA LEU A 288 -3.58 1.54 9.76
C LEU A 288 -2.15 1.11 9.39
N ARG A 289 -1.48 1.91 8.57
CA ARG A 289 -0.23 1.54 7.88
C ARG A 289 0.96 1.48 8.85
N SER A 290 1.21 0.29 9.38
CA SER A 290 2.55 -0.20 9.73
C SER A 290 2.51 -1.72 9.77
N LEU A 291 3.22 -2.40 8.84
CA LEU A 291 3.28 -3.87 8.69
C LEU A 291 1.96 -4.57 8.29
N ASN A 292 1.41 -4.35 7.09
CA ASN A 292 0.36 -5.28 6.60
C ASN A 292 0.13 -5.37 5.07
N TYR A 293 1.09 -5.94 4.33
CA TYR A 293 0.87 -6.38 2.93
C TYR A 293 0.00 -7.64 2.82
N GLU A 294 -0.51 -8.16 3.93
CA GLU A 294 -1.02 -9.53 4.04
C GLU A 294 -2.54 -9.60 4.26
N MET A 295 -3.31 -8.52 4.19
CA MET A 295 -4.74 -8.58 4.56
C MET A 295 -5.50 -9.69 3.81
N SER A 296 -5.41 -9.76 2.47
CA SER A 296 -6.02 -10.85 1.70
C SER A 296 -5.47 -12.23 2.10
N ARG A 297 -4.15 -12.34 2.29
CA ARG A 297 -3.51 -13.60 2.71
C ARG A 297 -4.01 -14.06 4.08
N ARG A 298 -4.15 -13.14 5.04
CA ARG A 298 -4.70 -13.38 6.37
C ARG A 298 -6.19 -13.72 6.34
N LEU A 299 -6.98 -13.13 5.44
CA LEU A 299 -8.37 -13.54 5.24
C LEU A 299 -8.45 -15.00 4.74
N GLU A 300 -7.64 -15.36 3.74
CA GLU A 300 -7.54 -16.74 3.22
C GLU A 300 -6.99 -17.73 4.27
N GLU A 301 -5.99 -17.33 5.05
CA GLU A 301 -5.35 -18.12 6.12
C GLU A 301 -6.30 -18.32 7.32
N GLN A 302 -6.92 -17.25 7.82
CA GLN A 302 -7.82 -17.28 8.98
C GLN A 302 -9.08 -18.07 8.68
N LEU A 303 -9.70 -17.86 7.51
CA LEU A 303 -10.93 -18.56 7.11
C LEU A 303 -10.67 -19.95 6.52
N VAL A 304 -9.44 -20.26 6.10
CA VAL A 304 -9.08 -21.49 5.37
C VAL A 304 -9.87 -21.60 4.05
N LEU A 305 -9.79 -20.54 3.25
CA LEU A 305 -10.46 -20.41 1.95
C LEU A 305 -9.46 -19.89 0.92
N ARG A 306 -9.00 -20.75 0.00
CA ARG A 306 -8.00 -20.36 -1.01
C ARG A 306 -8.62 -19.84 -2.30
N GLN A 307 -8.20 -18.66 -2.76
CA GLN A 307 -8.68 -18.04 -4.01
C GLN A 307 -8.51 -18.99 -5.23
N SER A 308 -7.43 -19.77 -5.25
CA SER A 308 -7.14 -20.74 -6.32
C SER A 308 -8.03 -22.00 -6.29
N ALA A 309 -8.62 -22.37 -5.16
CA ALA A 309 -9.60 -23.46 -5.09
C ALA A 309 -11.01 -22.96 -5.44
N LEU A 310 -11.34 -21.76 -4.97
CA LEU A 310 -12.57 -21.02 -5.29
C LEU A 310 -12.72 -20.76 -6.80
N SER A 311 -11.69 -20.22 -7.46
CA SER A 311 -11.72 -19.91 -8.90
C SER A 311 -11.69 -21.12 -9.83
N ARG A 312 -10.98 -22.21 -9.48
CA ARG A 312 -10.75 -23.36 -10.39
C ARG A 312 -11.88 -24.39 -10.43
N LEU A 313 -12.76 -24.43 -9.43
CA LEU A 313 -13.78 -25.48 -9.29
C LEU A 313 -15.21 -24.95 -9.11
N PHE A 314 -15.40 -23.71 -8.66
CA PHE A 314 -16.71 -23.12 -8.40
C PHE A 314 -17.09 -22.10 -9.48
N GLY A 315 -17.17 -22.53 -10.75
CA GLY A 315 -17.81 -21.70 -11.77
C GLY A 315 -19.23 -21.30 -11.36
N GLU A 316 -19.85 -20.38 -12.11
CA GLU A 316 -21.18 -19.82 -11.83
C GLU A 316 -22.32 -20.86 -11.70
N THR A 317 -22.03 -22.13 -12.01
CA THR A 317 -22.89 -23.30 -11.80
C THR A 317 -23.00 -23.75 -10.35
N VAL A 318 -22.04 -23.43 -9.46
CA VAL A 318 -21.99 -23.96 -8.08
C VAL A 318 -22.43 -22.93 -7.03
N VAL A 319 -22.20 -21.63 -7.26
CA VAL A 319 -22.54 -20.53 -6.34
C VAL A 319 -23.51 -19.58 -7.01
N ALA A 320 -24.57 -19.19 -6.30
CA ALA A 320 -25.54 -18.18 -6.73
C ALA A 320 -25.08 -16.78 -6.34
N ASP A 321 -24.78 -16.58 -5.05
CA ASP A 321 -24.47 -15.27 -4.49
C ASP A 321 -23.42 -15.40 -3.36
N VAL A 322 -22.73 -14.31 -3.08
CA VAL A 322 -21.74 -14.20 -1.99
C VAL A 322 -21.93 -12.87 -1.29
N ALA A 323 -21.71 -12.86 0.03
CA ALA A 323 -21.60 -11.65 0.81
C ALA A 323 -20.48 -11.76 1.86
N ILE A 324 -19.85 -10.62 2.18
CA ILE A 324 -19.12 -10.44 3.43
C ILE A 324 -20.10 -9.91 4.47
N ILE A 325 -20.13 -10.57 5.64
CA ILE A 325 -20.92 -10.16 6.80
C ILE A 325 -20.05 -10.07 8.05
N GLY A 326 -20.41 -9.20 8.99
CA GLY A 326 -19.69 -9.04 10.25
C GLY A 326 -20.28 -7.97 11.15
N TYR A 327 -19.74 -7.83 12.36
CA TYR A 327 -20.15 -6.76 13.28
C TYR A 327 -19.35 -5.46 13.05
N ASP A 328 -18.14 -5.57 12.50
CA ASP A 328 -17.19 -4.48 12.42
C ASP A 328 -16.15 -4.70 11.29
N LEU A 329 -15.41 -3.65 10.94
CA LEU A 329 -14.37 -3.66 9.90
C LEU A 329 -12.94 -3.60 10.50
N HIS A 330 -12.74 -3.90 11.78
CA HIS A 330 -11.43 -3.85 12.44
C HIS A 330 -10.59 -5.11 12.15
N PHE A 331 -10.39 -5.45 10.87
CA PHE A 331 -9.71 -6.67 10.44
C PHE A 331 -8.29 -6.83 11.03
N HIS A 332 -7.66 -5.74 11.48
CA HIS A 332 -6.36 -5.75 12.16
C HIS A 332 -6.36 -6.34 13.58
N GLU A 333 -7.47 -6.25 14.32
CA GLU A 333 -7.62 -6.70 15.72
C GLU A 333 -8.33 -8.06 15.82
N GLY A 334 -8.68 -8.67 14.68
CA GLY A 334 -9.43 -9.93 14.64
C GLY A 334 -10.95 -9.73 14.63
N ALA A 335 -11.42 -8.80 13.79
CA ALA A 335 -12.85 -8.54 13.55
C ALA A 335 -13.72 -9.80 13.47
N SER A 336 -14.95 -9.69 13.94
CA SER A 336 -15.95 -10.75 13.79
C SER A 336 -16.65 -10.64 12.44
N PHE A 337 -16.06 -11.26 11.42
CA PHE A 337 -16.58 -11.29 10.05
C PHE A 337 -16.61 -12.72 9.47
N GLY A 338 -17.24 -12.89 8.32
CA GLY A 338 -17.26 -14.12 7.55
C GLY A 338 -17.71 -13.92 6.11
N LEU A 339 -17.49 -14.95 5.30
CA LEU A 339 -18.03 -15.09 3.97
C LEU A 339 -19.28 -15.98 4.03
N LEU A 340 -20.41 -15.41 3.61
CA LEU A 340 -21.68 -16.09 3.43
C LEU A 340 -21.86 -16.39 1.94
N PHE A 341 -22.12 -17.66 1.61
CA PHE A 341 -22.37 -18.12 0.25
C PHE A 341 -23.80 -18.67 0.16
N GLN A 342 -24.49 -18.37 -0.94
CA GLN A 342 -25.65 -19.12 -1.38
C GLN A 342 -25.20 -20.09 -2.47
N ALA A 343 -25.27 -21.40 -2.20
CA ALA A 343 -24.90 -22.42 -3.16
C ALA A 343 -26.06 -22.75 -4.12
N LYS A 344 -25.73 -23.12 -5.36
CA LYS A 344 -26.62 -23.78 -6.32
C LYS A 344 -26.54 -25.30 -6.21
N ASN A 345 -25.45 -25.82 -5.66
CA ASN A 345 -25.22 -27.24 -5.44
C ASN A 345 -24.45 -27.45 -4.13
N ASN A 346 -25.21 -27.64 -3.04
CA ASN A 346 -24.69 -27.70 -1.67
C ASN A 346 -23.70 -28.87 -1.49
N LEU A 347 -23.96 -30.01 -2.13
CA LEU A 347 -23.09 -31.19 -2.04
C LEU A 347 -21.70 -30.92 -2.63
N LEU A 348 -21.63 -30.36 -3.83
CA LEU A 348 -20.34 -29.98 -4.45
C LEU A 348 -19.65 -28.88 -3.63
N PHE A 349 -20.40 -27.86 -3.20
CA PHE A 349 -19.86 -26.74 -2.45
C PHE A 349 -19.26 -27.17 -1.10
N GLN A 350 -20.03 -27.92 -0.30
CA GLN A 350 -19.61 -28.48 0.99
C GLN A 350 -18.45 -29.47 0.84
N THR A 351 -18.47 -30.34 -0.18
CA THR A 351 -17.40 -31.32 -0.40
C THR A 351 -16.07 -30.62 -0.64
N ASN A 352 -16.06 -29.56 -1.46
CA ASN A 352 -14.86 -28.77 -1.71
C ASN A 352 -14.38 -28.02 -0.45
N LEU A 353 -15.27 -27.35 0.29
CA LEU A 353 -14.91 -26.69 1.54
C LEU A 353 -14.30 -27.67 2.56
N LEU A 354 -14.92 -28.83 2.76
CA LEU A 354 -14.39 -29.87 3.66
C LEU A 354 -13.05 -30.43 3.16
N GLN A 355 -12.82 -30.48 1.85
CA GLN A 355 -11.54 -30.90 1.28
C GLN A 355 -10.43 -29.86 1.55
N GLN A 356 -10.68 -28.55 1.35
CA GLN A 356 -9.72 -27.49 1.71
C GLN A 356 -9.36 -27.53 3.20
N ARG A 357 -10.35 -27.78 4.06
CA ARG A 357 -10.15 -27.91 5.52
C ARG A 357 -9.29 -29.13 5.89
N LYS A 358 -9.49 -30.28 5.23
CA LYS A 358 -8.62 -31.46 5.38
C LYS A 358 -7.18 -31.19 4.91
N GLU A 359 -7.01 -30.49 3.80
CA GLU A 359 -5.69 -30.13 3.27
C GLU A 359 -4.92 -29.17 4.19
N ARG A 360 -5.62 -28.27 4.89
CA ARG A 360 -5.02 -27.44 5.96
C ARG A 360 -4.70 -28.28 7.19
N LEU A 361 -5.62 -29.15 7.62
CA LEU A 361 -5.39 -30.06 8.77
C LEU A 361 -4.18 -30.97 8.56
N ALA A 362 -3.95 -31.44 7.32
CA ALA A 362 -2.80 -32.25 6.96
C ALA A 362 -1.44 -31.54 7.06
N GLN A 363 -1.42 -30.20 7.19
CA GLN A 363 -0.19 -29.42 7.41
C GLN A 363 0.27 -29.44 8.88
N GLY A 364 -0.57 -29.90 9.82
CA GLY A 364 -0.20 -30.24 11.19
C GLY A 364 -0.11 -29.07 12.19
N ASP A 365 -0.29 -27.83 11.75
CA ASP A 365 -0.26 -26.61 12.57
C ASP A 365 -1.64 -26.15 13.06
N VAL A 366 -2.72 -26.80 12.60
CA VAL A 366 -4.11 -26.56 13.02
C VAL A 366 -4.75 -27.81 13.63
N ARG A 367 -5.81 -27.61 14.41
CA ARG A 367 -6.67 -28.65 14.99
C ARG A 367 -8.12 -28.44 14.54
N GLU A 368 -8.84 -29.53 14.30
CA GLU A 368 -10.29 -29.51 14.03
C GLU A 368 -11.09 -29.97 15.25
N GLU A 369 -12.08 -29.17 15.64
CA GLU A 369 -13.13 -29.54 16.58
C GLU A 369 -14.47 -29.62 15.86
N LYS A 370 -15.29 -30.63 16.18
CA LYS A 370 -16.67 -30.73 15.71
C LYS A 370 -17.59 -30.28 16.84
N LEU A 371 -18.21 -29.13 16.64
CA LEU A 371 -19.14 -28.52 17.57
C LEU A 371 -20.58 -28.73 17.10
N THR A 372 -21.54 -28.64 18.02
CA THR A 372 -22.95 -28.49 17.70
C THR A 372 -23.42 -27.15 18.23
N ILE A 373 -23.96 -26.29 17.35
CA ILE A 373 -24.46 -24.96 17.71
C ILE A 373 -25.86 -24.83 17.14
N LEU A 374 -26.85 -24.55 18.01
CA LEU A 374 -28.27 -24.48 17.63
C LEU A 374 -28.68 -25.65 16.72
N ASP A 375 -28.39 -26.87 17.17
CA ASP A 375 -28.71 -28.14 16.50
C ASP A 375 -27.97 -28.41 15.17
N HIS A 376 -27.11 -27.49 14.71
CA HIS A 376 -26.34 -27.63 13.48
C HIS A 376 -24.91 -28.15 13.76
N PRO A 377 -24.36 -29.04 12.90
CA PRO A 377 -22.96 -29.44 12.97
C PRO A 377 -22.07 -28.30 12.46
N VAL A 378 -21.08 -27.92 13.26
CA VAL A 378 -20.12 -26.85 12.97
C VAL A 378 -18.70 -27.42 13.02
N SER A 379 -17.95 -27.27 11.94
CA SER A 379 -16.51 -27.55 11.94
C SER A 379 -15.77 -26.30 12.42
N TYR A 380 -14.90 -26.43 13.41
CA TYR A 380 -14.04 -25.36 13.90
C TYR A 380 -12.57 -25.72 13.71
N LEU A 381 -11.84 -24.93 12.93
CA LEU A 381 -10.39 -25.03 12.77
C LEU A 381 -9.71 -23.93 13.56
N THR A 382 -8.70 -24.29 14.36
CA THR A 382 -7.89 -23.36 15.16
C THR A 382 -6.42 -23.73 15.11
N SER A 383 -5.53 -22.73 15.04
CA SER A 383 -4.10 -22.89 15.33
C SER A 383 -3.79 -22.50 16.77
N ALA A 384 -2.57 -22.80 17.25
CA ALA A 384 -2.14 -22.48 18.62
C ALA A 384 -1.74 -21.00 18.81
N ASP A 385 -1.33 -20.34 17.73
CA ASP A 385 -0.94 -18.92 17.67
C ASP A 385 -2.13 -17.98 17.32
N GLY A 386 -3.30 -18.55 17.00
CA GLY A 386 -4.49 -17.79 16.58
C GLY A 386 -4.46 -17.29 15.13
N SER A 387 -3.44 -17.63 14.33
CA SER A 387 -3.36 -17.29 12.90
C SER A 387 -4.46 -17.96 12.07
N VAL A 388 -4.97 -19.12 12.50
CA VAL A 388 -6.16 -19.78 11.94
C VAL A 388 -7.27 -19.80 12.98
N ARG A 389 -8.45 -19.31 12.59
CA ARG A 389 -9.68 -19.36 13.38
C ARG A 389 -10.86 -19.38 12.43
N SER A 390 -11.32 -20.57 12.05
CA SER A 390 -12.35 -20.76 11.02
C SER A 390 -13.47 -21.68 11.49
N TYR A 391 -14.64 -21.12 11.76
CA TYR A 391 -15.89 -21.85 11.87
C TYR A 391 -16.49 -22.04 10.47
N TYR A 392 -17.00 -23.23 10.20
CA TYR A 392 -17.80 -23.56 9.01
C TYR A 392 -19.13 -24.20 9.44
N VAL A 393 -20.23 -23.66 8.93
CA VAL A 393 -21.60 -24.16 9.13
C VAL A 393 -22.39 -24.07 7.82
N ALA A 394 -23.41 -24.91 7.67
CA ALA A 394 -24.39 -24.84 6.59
C ALA A 394 -25.82 -24.88 7.16
N ASP A 395 -26.72 -24.10 6.57
CA ASP A 395 -28.16 -24.08 6.82
C ASP A 395 -28.88 -24.01 5.46
N GLY A 396 -29.53 -25.10 5.06
CA GLY A 396 -30.10 -25.26 3.71
C GLY A 396 -29.06 -25.05 2.59
N ASP A 397 -29.32 -24.07 1.73
CA ASP A 397 -28.45 -23.65 0.61
C ASP A 397 -27.37 -22.62 1.03
N PHE A 398 -27.36 -22.22 2.31
CA PHE A 398 -26.53 -21.14 2.81
C PHE A 398 -25.35 -21.68 3.62
N HIS A 399 -24.14 -21.27 3.25
CA HIS A 399 -22.90 -21.72 3.86
C HIS A 399 -22.14 -20.53 4.42
N LEU A 400 -21.84 -20.55 5.72
CA LEU A 400 -21.06 -19.50 6.38
C LEU A 400 -19.69 -20.03 6.79
N VAL A 401 -18.64 -19.29 6.42
CA VAL A 401 -17.28 -19.45 6.94
C VAL A 401 -16.86 -18.17 7.65
N THR A 402 -16.53 -18.24 8.94
CA THR A 402 -16.32 -17.04 9.78
C THR A 402 -15.25 -17.24 10.86
N THR A 403 -14.65 -16.15 11.32
CA THR A 403 -13.79 -16.11 12.51
C THR A 403 -14.55 -16.19 13.83
N SER A 404 -15.88 -15.99 13.82
CA SER A 404 -16.66 -15.71 15.02
C SER A 404 -17.78 -16.72 15.28
N ARG A 405 -17.68 -17.44 16.41
CA ARG A 405 -18.76 -18.28 16.94
C ARG A 405 -20.08 -17.51 17.10
N ARG A 406 -20.00 -16.25 17.53
CA ARG A 406 -21.19 -15.43 17.73
C ARG A 406 -21.90 -15.11 16.41
N LEU A 407 -21.14 -14.99 15.32
CA LEU A 407 -21.70 -14.81 13.98
C LEU A 407 -22.35 -16.10 13.47
N VAL A 408 -21.79 -17.28 13.77
CA VAL A 408 -22.46 -18.58 13.52
C VAL A 408 -23.80 -18.68 14.24
N GLU A 409 -23.84 -18.36 15.54
CA GLU A 409 -25.08 -18.37 16.32
C GLU A 409 -26.14 -17.46 15.69
N ARG A 410 -25.77 -16.22 15.34
CA ARG A 410 -26.72 -15.25 14.78
C ARG A 410 -27.13 -15.54 13.34
N PHE A 411 -26.26 -16.13 12.52
CA PHE A 411 -26.59 -16.66 11.19
C PHE A 411 -27.69 -17.73 11.26
N LEU A 412 -27.54 -18.74 12.14
CA LEU A 412 -28.55 -19.78 12.34
C LEU A 412 -29.85 -19.23 12.96
N GLU A 413 -29.75 -18.21 13.81
CA GLU A 413 -30.94 -17.51 14.31
C GLU A 413 -31.67 -16.71 13.22
N ALA A 414 -30.93 -16.05 12.32
CA ALA A 414 -31.49 -15.31 11.19
C ALA A 414 -32.22 -16.24 10.21
N GLY A 415 -31.60 -17.38 9.84
CA GLY A 415 -32.24 -18.44 9.03
C GLY A 415 -33.54 -18.98 9.64
N ARG A 416 -33.60 -19.06 10.98
CA ARG A 416 -34.82 -19.37 11.76
C ARG A 416 -35.80 -18.19 11.91
N GLY A 417 -35.61 -17.08 11.18
CA GLY A 417 -36.48 -15.90 11.18
C GLY A 417 -36.27 -14.92 12.34
N LYS A 418 -35.25 -15.09 13.20
CA LYS A 418 -35.01 -14.20 14.35
C LYS A 418 -34.21 -12.95 13.96
N LYS A 419 -34.92 -11.93 13.48
CA LYS A 419 -34.38 -10.64 13.01
C LYS A 419 -33.34 -10.80 11.87
N PRO A 420 -33.69 -11.45 10.74
CA PRO A 420 -32.85 -11.41 9.56
C PRO A 420 -32.92 -10.03 8.90
N LEU A 421 -31.82 -9.60 8.30
CA LEU A 421 -31.68 -8.32 7.60
C LEU A 421 -32.75 -8.16 6.51
N GLY A 422 -33.01 -9.23 5.74
CA GLY A 422 -34.00 -9.22 4.66
C GLY A 422 -35.45 -8.91 5.08
N GLN A 423 -35.76 -8.96 6.39
CA GLN A 423 -37.09 -8.61 6.92
C GLN A 423 -37.13 -7.22 7.59
N SER A 424 -36.00 -6.53 7.76
CA SER A 424 -36.00 -5.21 8.40
C SER A 424 -36.66 -4.16 7.50
N ALA A 425 -37.32 -3.17 8.12
CA ALA A 425 -37.99 -2.11 7.39
C ALA A 425 -36.96 -1.22 6.67
N GLU A 426 -35.83 -0.94 7.31
CA GLU A 426 -34.71 -0.17 6.77
C GLU A 426 -34.11 -0.84 5.54
N PHE A 427 -33.93 -2.17 5.57
CA PHE A 427 -33.37 -2.90 4.43
C PHE A 427 -34.37 -3.05 3.28
N ARG A 428 -35.66 -3.27 3.57
CA ARG A 428 -36.72 -3.26 2.55
C ARG A 428 -36.89 -1.87 1.92
N PHE A 429 -36.75 -0.80 2.70
CA PHE A 429 -36.69 0.57 2.17
C PHE A 429 -35.43 0.76 1.29
N ALA A 430 -34.26 0.31 1.73
CA ALA A 430 -33.05 0.37 0.90
C ALA A 430 -33.22 -0.41 -0.43
N ARG A 431 -33.85 -1.60 -0.42
CA ARG A 431 -34.12 -2.37 -1.64
C ARG A 431 -35.16 -1.74 -2.56
N SER A 432 -36.07 -0.90 -2.06
CA SER A 432 -36.98 -0.13 -2.93
C SER A 432 -36.24 0.97 -3.71
N LEU A 433 -35.17 1.53 -3.14
CA LEU A 433 -34.26 2.48 -3.80
C LEU A 433 -33.19 1.80 -4.67
N PHE A 434 -32.78 0.58 -4.30
CA PHE A 434 -31.77 -0.21 -4.98
C PHE A 434 -32.31 -1.62 -5.32
N PRO A 435 -33.06 -1.76 -6.43
CA PRO A 435 -33.59 -3.04 -6.88
C PRO A 435 -32.51 -4.12 -7.11
N LEU A 436 -32.94 -5.38 -7.14
CA LEU A 436 -32.04 -6.52 -7.41
C LEU A 436 -31.48 -6.50 -8.83
N ASP A 437 -32.32 -6.17 -9.81
CA ASP A 437 -31.93 -6.06 -11.20
C ASP A 437 -31.46 -4.62 -11.49
N ARG A 438 -30.18 -4.47 -11.82
CA ARG A 438 -29.55 -3.19 -12.13
C ARG A 438 -28.77 -3.27 -13.45
N PRO A 439 -29.07 -2.44 -14.47
CA PRO A 439 -28.45 -2.53 -15.79
C PRO A 439 -27.03 -1.95 -15.86
N ASP A 440 -26.49 -1.46 -14.73
CA ASP A 440 -25.21 -0.76 -14.58
C ASP A 440 -24.02 -1.66 -14.21
N THR A 441 -24.20 -2.98 -14.05
CA THR A 441 -23.10 -3.95 -13.79
C THR A 441 -22.80 -4.85 -15.00
N ALA A 442 -22.40 -4.24 -16.12
CA ALA A 442 -21.96 -4.92 -17.35
C ALA A 442 -20.45 -4.79 -17.58
#